data_AF-A0A7S0S0W7-F1
#
_entry.id   AF-A0A7S0S0W7-F1
#
_cell.length_a   1.000
_cell.length_b   1.000
_cell.length_c   1.000
_cell.angle_alpha   90.00
_cell.angle_beta   90.00
_cell.angle_gamma   90.00
#
_symmetry.space_group_name_H-M   'P 1'
#
loop_
_entity.id
_entity.type
_entity.pdbx_description
1 polymer ?
#
loop_
_entity_poly.entity_id
_entity_poly.type
_entity_poly.pdbx_seq_one_letter_code
_entity_poly.pdbx_strand_id
1 'polypeptide(L)'
;EELLAQVQALRQAAQAGGVARVALALEGAKEHAQKQQRDINRLLPGEIKAQMSGTYQRAYQESGGGSHDRRKAILEGYVNSHRTTMFTTAIQPVTQGLQGLLQEMVSKLRAGVERALQDVQLSYSGLWEEV
;
A
#
# COMPACT_ATOMS: atom_id res chain seq x y z
N GLU A 1 -38.18 -33.30 1.99
CA GLU A 1 -38.21 -31.82 2.11
C GLU A 1 -37.26 -31.31 3.19
N GLU A 2 -37.20 -31.95 4.36
CA GLU A 2 -36.34 -31.56 5.49
C GLU A 2 -34.83 -31.51 5.16
N LEU A 3 -34.32 -32.50 4.41
CA LEU A 3 -32.92 -32.56 3.97
C LEU A 3 -32.56 -31.44 2.97
N LEU A 4 -33.51 -31.06 2.12
CA LEU A 4 -33.36 -29.95 1.17
C LEU A 4 -33.33 -28.59 1.89
N ALA A 5 -34.14 -28.43 2.94
CA ALA A 5 -34.14 -27.24 3.79
C ALA A 5 -32.83 -27.13 4.60
N GLN A 6 -32.32 -28.24 5.15
CA GLN A 6 -31.02 -28.26 5.84
C GLN A 6 -29.85 -27.90 4.91
N VAL A 7 -29.81 -28.46 3.69
CA VAL A 7 -28.78 -28.13 2.70
C VAL A 7 -28.85 -26.66 2.28
N GLN A 8 -30.04 -26.09 2.11
CA GLN A 8 -30.20 -24.66 1.81
C GLN A 8 -29.74 -23.76 2.97
N ALA A 9 -30.06 -24.12 4.21
CA ALA A 9 -29.64 -23.37 5.40
C ALA A 9 -28.11 -23.39 5.58
N LEU A 10 -27.48 -24.55 5.42
CA LEU A 10 -26.01 -24.69 5.44
C LEU A 10 -25.34 -23.87 4.33
N ARG A 11 -25.92 -23.87 3.13
CA ARG A 11 -25.41 -23.09 2.00
C ARG A 11 -25.47 -21.58 2.25
N GLN A 12 -26.58 -21.09 2.81
CA GLN A 12 -26.71 -19.67 3.17
C GLN A 12 -25.75 -19.27 4.30
N ALA A 13 -25.60 -20.11 5.32
CA ALA A 13 -24.66 -19.86 6.42
C ALA A 13 -23.20 -19.84 5.94
N ALA A 14 -22.79 -20.79 5.09
CA ALA A 14 -21.44 -20.86 4.53
C ALA A 14 -21.15 -19.68 3.59
N GLN A 15 -22.11 -19.27 2.76
CA GLN A 15 -21.96 -18.10 1.89
C GLN A 15 -21.85 -16.80 2.70
N ALA A 16 -22.69 -16.61 3.71
CA ALA A 16 -22.64 -15.44 4.57
C ALA A 16 -21.31 -15.35 5.35
N GLY A 17 -20.83 -16.48 5.90
CA GLY A 17 -19.56 -16.56 6.63
C GLY A 17 -18.34 -16.30 5.73
N GLY A 18 -18.30 -16.90 4.53
CA GLY A 18 -17.21 -16.71 3.57
C GLY A 18 -17.12 -15.27 3.07
N VAL A 19 -18.25 -14.66 2.70
CA VAL A 19 -18.30 -13.27 2.23
C VAL A 19 -17.88 -12.29 3.34
N ALA A 20 -18.33 -12.50 4.58
CA ALA A 20 -17.94 -11.66 5.71
C ALA A 20 -16.43 -11.69 5.98
N ARG A 21 -15.80 -12.87 5.89
CA ARG A 21 -14.34 -13.01 6.09
C ARG A 21 -13.53 -12.33 4.99
N VAL A 22 -13.96 -12.46 3.73
CA VAL A 22 -13.32 -11.77 2.60
C VAL A 22 -13.47 -10.25 2.73
N ALA A 23 -14.65 -9.77 3.14
CA ALA A 23 -14.88 -8.34 3.38
C ALA A 23 -13.99 -7.78 4.50
N LEU A 24 -13.85 -8.50 5.63
CA LEU A 24 -12.94 -8.13 6.71
C LEU A 24 -11.47 -8.11 6.28
N ALA A 25 -11.05 -9.11 5.49
CA ALA A 25 -9.69 -9.15 4.96
C ALA A 25 -9.41 -7.98 4.01
N LEU A 26 -10.40 -7.59 3.20
CA LEU A 26 -10.30 -6.43 2.29
C LEU A 26 -10.21 -5.10 3.06
N GLU A 27 -11.02 -4.91 4.10
CA GLU A 27 -10.97 -3.68 4.89
C GLU A 27 -9.64 -3.56 5.65
N GLY A 28 -9.18 -4.65 6.29
CA GLY A 28 -7.87 -4.66 6.94
C GLY A 28 -6.71 -4.42 5.96
N ALA A 29 -6.82 -4.92 4.73
CA ALA A 29 -5.86 -4.65 3.67
C ALA A 29 -5.84 -3.17 3.25
N LYS A 30 -7.02 -2.55 3.13
CA LYS A 30 -7.19 -1.12 2.82
C LYS A 30 -6.64 -0.22 3.92
N GLU A 31 -6.92 -0.51 5.18
CA GLU A 31 -6.37 0.26 6.32
C GLU A 31 -4.85 0.19 6.35
N HIS A 32 -4.28 -1.00 6.12
CA HIS A 32 -2.84 -1.19 6.04
C HIS A 32 -2.24 -0.38 4.88
N ALA A 33 -2.87 -0.42 3.70
CA ALA A 33 -2.50 0.38 2.53
C ALA A 33 -2.45 1.88 2.82
N GLN A 34 -3.49 2.40 3.46
CA GLN A 34 -3.58 3.82 3.82
C GLN A 34 -2.53 4.23 4.86
N LYS A 35 -2.14 3.32 5.77
CA LYS A 35 -1.05 3.58 6.72
C LYS A 35 0.30 3.67 5.99
N GLN A 36 0.62 2.66 5.17
CA GLN A 36 1.87 2.63 4.41
C GLN A 36 2.00 3.84 3.48
N GLN A 37 0.93 4.21 2.77
CA GLN A 37 0.93 5.41 1.92
C GLN A 37 1.26 6.69 2.69
N ARG A 38 0.71 6.85 3.91
CA ARG A 38 1.01 8.01 4.76
C ARG A 38 2.46 8.04 5.21
N ASP A 39 2.99 6.88 5.61
CA ASP A 39 4.39 6.76 6.05
C ASP A 39 5.35 7.08 4.90
N ILE A 40 5.04 6.58 3.70
CA ILE A 40 5.77 6.91 2.47
C ILE A 40 5.73 8.42 2.17
N ASN A 41 4.55 9.05 2.23
CA ASN A 41 4.42 10.49 1.98
C ASN A 41 5.22 11.35 2.97
N ARG A 42 5.44 10.86 4.20
CA ARG A 42 6.26 11.55 5.21
C ARG A 42 7.75 11.52 4.92
N LEU A 43 8.23 10.54 4.15
CA LEU A 43 9.66 10.39 3.83
C LEU A 43 10.09 11.32 2.68
N LEU A 44 9.19 11.60 1.73
CA LEU A 44 9.50 12.40 0.53
C LEU A 44 10.14 13.77 0.81
N PRO A 45 9.64 14.61 1.76
CA PRO A 45 10.25 15.90 2.03
C PRO A 45 11.68 15.79 2.60
N GLY A 46 11.94 14.77 3.42
CA GLY A 46 13.26 14.52 4.00
C GLY A 46 14.28 14.20 2.90
N GLU A 47 13.88 13.37 1.95
CA GLU A 47 14.76 12.92 0.87
C GLU A 47 15.05 14.02 -0.15
N ILE A 48 14.04 14.81 -0.51
CA ILE A 48 14.23 16.01 -1.32
C ILE A 48 15.17 17.00 -0.61
N LYS A 49 14.99 17.20 0.70
CA LYS A 49 15.85 18.10 1.49
C LYS A 49 17.29 17.60 1.55
N ALA A 50 17.51 16.29 1.73
CA ALA A 50 18.83 15.68 1.73
C ALA A 50 19.57 15.93 0.40
N GLN A 51 18.88 15.70 -0.73
CA GLN A 51 19.40 15.98 -2.08
C GLN A 51 19.74 17.47 -2.28
N MET A 52 18.92 18.37 -1.73
CA MET A 52 19.11 19.82 -1.86
C MET A 52 20.16 20.43 -0.93
N SER A 53 20.57 19.72 0.13
CA SER A 53 21.43 20.26 1.21
C SER A 53 22.70 20.92 0.69
N GLY A 54 23.43 20.25 -0.22
CA GLY A 54 24.66 20.80 -0.79
C GLY A 54 24.42 22.06 -1.63
N THR A 55 23.32 22.11 -2.38
CA THR A 55 22.96 23.29 -3.18
C THR A 55 22.55 24.46 -2.28
N TYR A 56 21.81 24.20 -1.19
CA TYR A 56 21.51 25.24 -0.21
C TYR A 56 22.77 25.81 0.41
N GLN A 57 23.72 24.96 0.81
CA GLN A 57 24.97 25.41 1.40
C GLN A 57 25.78 26.27 0.42
N ARG A 58 25.82 25.87 -0.86
CA ARG A 58 26.48 26.63 -1.94
C ARG A 58 25.80 27.97 -2.21
N ALA A 59 24.47 28.02 -2.22
CA ALA A 59 23.73 29.27 -2.30
C ALA A 59 23.98 30.16 -1.06
N TYR A 60 24.09 29.57 0.13
CA TYR A 60 24.31 30.33 1.37
C TYR A 60 25.67 31.06 1.41
N GLN A 61 26.64 30.60 0.63
CA GLN A 61 27.96 31.23 0.50
C GLN A 61 27.92 32.52 -0.34
N GLU A 62 26.85 32.77 -1.10
CA GLU A 62 26.69 33.99 -1.89
C GLU A 62 26.45 35.23 -1.01
N SER A 63 27.29 36.24 -1.18
CA SER A 63 27.23 37.51 -0.44
C SER A 63 27.44 38.72 -1.35
N GLY A 64 27.17 39.92 -0.83
CA GLY A 64 27.29 41.18 -1.56
C GLY A 64 26.10 41.53 -2.46
N GLY A 65 26.27 42.58 -3.29
CA GLY A 65 25.26 43.04 -4.24
C GLY A 65 24.87 41.96 -5.25
N GLY A 66 23.57 41.82 -5.51
CA GLY A 66 23.02 40.78 -6.40
C GLY A 66 23.09 39.35 -5.84
N SER A 67 23.49 39.16 -4.57
CA SER A 67 23.55 37.83 -3.96
C SER A 67 22.21 37.11 -3.95
N HIS A 68 21.09 37.84 -3.83
CA HIS A 68 19.76 37.24 -3.93
C HIS A 68 19.53 36.55 -5.28
N ASP A 69 19.84 37.24 -6.39
CA ASP A 69 19.59 36.71 -7.73
C ASP A 69 20.54 35.54 -8.05
N ARG A 70 21.79 35.60 -7.58
CA ARG A 70 22.74 34.48 -7.69
C ARG A 70 22.27 33.26 -6.90
N ARG A 71 21.78 33.44 -5.66
CA ARG A 71 21.19 32.34 -4.86
C ARG A 71 20.03 31.70 -5.59
N LYS A 72 19.13 32.51 -6.13
CA LYS A 72 17.98 32.05 -6.90
C LYS A 72 18.42 31.25 -8.13
N ALA A 73 19.36 31.78 -8.92
CA ALA A 73 19.89 31.12 -10.10
C ALA A 73 20.56 29.77 -9.79
N ILE A 74 21.31 29.67 -8.68
CA ILE A 74 21.93 28.41 -8.22
C ILE A 74 20.85 27.36 -7.90
N LEU A 75 19.84 27.74 -7.12
CA LEU A 75 18.77 26.83 -6.72
C LEU A 75 17.93 26.39 -7.92
N GLU A 76 17.50 27.34 -8.76
CA GLU A 76 16.71 27.05 -9.96
C GLU A 76 17.49 26.21 -10.97
N GLY A 77 18.77 26.51 -11.18
CA GLY A 77 19.64 25.73 -12.06
C GLY A 77 19.79 24.28 -11.59
N TYR A 78 19.97 24.08 -10.28
CA TYR A 78 20.04 22.74 -9.70
C TYR A 78 18.72 21.99 -9.85
N VAL A 79 17.60 22.61 -9.48
CA VAL A 79 16.26 22.02 -9.59
C VAL A 79 15.93 21.67 -11.04
N ASN A 80 16.20 22.55 -12.00
CA ASN A 80 15.93 22.25 -13.41
C ASN A 80 16.74 21.07 -13.93
N SER A 81 17.99 20.92 -13.47
CA SER A 81 18.88 19.86 -13.93
C SER A 81 18.65 18.53 -13.22
N HIS A 82 18.23 18.56 -11.95
CA HIS A 82 18.15 17.37 -11.09
C HIS A 82 16.72 16.98 -10.68
N ARG A 83 15.70 17.77 -11.05
CA ARG A 83 14.27 17.50 -10.78
C ARG A 83 13.93 16.05 -11.02
N THR A 84 14.17 15.55 -12.25
CA THR A 84 13.74 14.20 -12.62
C THR A 84 14.43 13.15 -11.77
N THR A 85 15.73 13.29 -11.54
CA THR A 85 16.51 12.36 -10.70
C THR A 85 16.08 12.42 -9.25
N MET A 86 15.96 13.61 -8.65
CA MET A 86 15.50 13.78 -7.26
C MET A 86 14.11 13.19 -7.06
N PHE A 87 13.18 13.46 -7.98
CA PHE A 87 11.84 12.89 -7.91
C PHE A 87 11.86 11.38 -8.11
N THR A 88 12.63 10.85 -9.07
CA THR A 88 12.72 9.41 -9.32
C THR A 88 13.31 8.69 -8.12
N THR A 89 14.40 9.18 -7.55
CA THR A 89 15.02 8.63 -6.34
C THR A 89 14.07 8.71 -5.14
N ALA A 90 13.37 9.82 -4.97
CA ALA A 90 12.39 9.97 -3.88
C ALA A 90 11.15 9.06 -4.08
N ILE A 91 10.75 8.80 -5.33
CA ILE A 91 9.61 7.95 -5.70
C ILE A 91 9.95 6.47 -5.75
N GLN A 92 11.21 6.09 -5.91
CA GLN A 92 11.60 4.68 -5.99
C GLN A 92 11.19 3.90 -4.72
N PRO A 93 11.49 4.35 -3.49
CA PRO A 93 11.01 3.69 -2.27
C PRO A 93 9.48 3.64 -2.19
N VAL A 94 8.80 4.68 -2.69
CA VAL A 94 7.32 4.72 -2.76
C VAL A 94 6.80 3.58 -3.64
N THR A 95 7.39 3.42 -4.82
CA THR A 95 6.98 2.44 -5.82
C THR A 95 7.27 1.01 -5.34
N GLN A 96 8.42 0.80 -4.70
CA GLN A 96 8.78 -0.48 -4.07
C GLN A 96 7.84 -0.80 -2.90
N GLY A 97 7.53 0.19 -2.04
CA GLY A 97 6.58 0.03 -0.95
C GLY A 97 5.17 -0.32 -1.44
N LEU A 98 4.71 0.30 -2.53
CA LEU A 98 3.43 -0.01 -3.17
C LEU A 98 3.40 -1.43 -3.76
N GLN A 99 4.49 -1.89 -4.38
CA GLN A 99 4.60 -3.27 -4.86
C GLN A 99 4.56 -4.28 -3.70
N GLY A 100 5.31 -4.02 -2.62
CA GLY A 100 5.30 -4.85 -1.42
C GLY A 100 3.91 -4.93 -0.79
N LEU A 101 3.24 -3.78 -0.68
CA LEU A 101 1.86 -3.70 -0.22
C LEU A 101 0.93 -4.56 -1.08
N LEU A 102 1.03 -4.45 -2.41
CA LEU A 102 0.18 -5.19 -3.33
C LEU A 102 0.38 -6.71 -3.18
N GLN A 103 1.62 -7.15 -3.02
CA GLN A 103 1.93 -8.56 -2.74
C GLN A 103 1.35 -9.03 -1.40
N GLU A 104 1.45 -8.21 -0.35
CA GLU A 104 0.88 -8.53 0.96
C GLU A 104 -0.65 -8.62 0.91
N MET A 105 -1.31 -7.70 0.19
CA MET A 105 -2.76 -7.75 -0.02
C MET A 105 -3.19 -9.03 -0.74
N VAL A 106 -2.49 -9.40 -1.83
CA VAL A 106 -2.75 -10.64 -2.56
C VAL A 106 -2.58 -11.86 -1.66
N SER A 107 -1.53 -11.89 -0.84
CA SER A 107 -1.28 -12.96 0.11
C SER A 107 -2.41 -13.09 1.15
N LYS A 108 -2.84 -11.97 1.75
CA LYS A 108 -3.93 -11.94 2.73
C LYS A 108 -5.27 -12.35 2.14
N LEU A 109 -5.59 -11.88 0.93
CA LEU A 109 -6.81 -12.28 0.22
C LEU A 109 -6.80 -13.77 -0.10
N ARG A 110 -5.68 -14.29 -0.59
CA ARG A 110 -5.51 -15.72 -0.87
C ARG A 110 -5.72 -16.57 0.38
N ALA A 111 -5.09 -16.20 1.50
CA ALA A 111 -5.29 -16.88 2.78
C ALA A 111 -6.75 -16.80 3.26
N GLY A 112 -7.43 -15.68 3.03
CA GLY A 112 -8.85 -15.52 3.33
C GLY A 112 -9.74 -16.46 2.50
N VAL A 113 -9.47 -16.56 1.20
CA VAL A 113 -10.18 -17.47 0.28
C VAL A 113 -9.92 -18.94 0.63
N GLU A 114 -8.68 -19.31 0.93
CA GLU A 114 -8.32 -20.67 1.35
C GLU A 114 -9.06 -21.07 2.64
N ARG A 115 -9.16 -20.18 3.62
CA ARG A 115 -9.96 -20.42 4.84
C ARG A 115 -11.45 -20.56 4.54
N ALA A 116 -11.99 -19.70 3.67
CA ALA A 116 -13.40 -19.80 3.27
C ALA A 116 -13.68 -21.14 2.56
N LEU A 117 -12.73 -21.63 1.74
CA LEU A 117 -12.83 -22.94 1.10
C LEU A 117 -12.82 -24.07 2.14
N GLN A 118 -11.93 -24.00 3.13
CA GLN A 118 -11.89 -24.96 4.24
C GLN A 118 -13.18 -24.98 5.05
N ASP A 119 -13.79 -23.81 5.33
CA ASP A 119 -15.07 -23.77 6.02
C ASP A 119 -16.17 -24.45 5.21
N VAL A 120 -16.19 -24.25 3.88
CA VAL A 120 -17.13 -24.92 2.98
C VAL A 120 -16.88 -26.42 3.02
N GLN A 121 -15.63 -26.88 2.93
CA GLN A 121 -15.31 -28.32 3.02
C GLN A 121 -15.79 -28.94 4.34
N LEU A 122 -15.56 -28.27 5.47
CA LEU A 122 -16.03 -28.71 6.78
C LEU A 122 -17.56 -28.66 6.92
N SER A 123 -18.20 -27.63 6.37
CA SER A 123 -19.66 -27.49 6.44
C SER A 123 -20.37 -28.57 5.62
N TYR A 124 -19.75 -29.04 4.55
CA TYR A 124 -20.30 -30.09 3.71
C TYR A 124 -19.85 -31.48 4.15
N SER A 125 -18.73 -31.67 4.87
CA SER A 125 -18.22 -33.00 5.27
C SER A 125 -19.25 -33.84 6.03
N GLY A 126 -20.11 -33.22 6.85
CA GLY A 126 -21.21 -33.92 7.53
C GLY A 126 -22.26 -34.50 6.58
N LEU A 127 -22.44 -33.94 5.38
CA LEU A 127 -23.34 -34.48 4.35
C LEU A 127 -22.73 -35.70 3.62
N TRP A 128 -21.40 -35.87 3.69
CA TRP A 128 -20.70 -37.00 3.06
C TRP A 128 -20.55 -38.20 4.00
N GLU A 129 -20.69 -38.02 5.33
CA GLU A 129 -20.61 -39.10 6.31
C GLU A 129 -21.93 -39.85 6.52
N GLU A 130 -23.06 -39.31 6.05
CA GLU A 130 -24.40 -39.93 6.17
C GLU A 130 -24.81 -40.81 4.96
N VAL A 131 -23.92 -41.00 3.96
CA VAL A 131 -24.12 -41.90 2.80
C VAL A 131 -23.21 -43.12 2.89
#